data_AF-X5ZST6-F1
#
_entry.id   AF-X5ZST6-F1
#
_cell.length_a   1.000
_cell.length_b   1.000
_cell.length_c   1.000
_cell.angle_alpha   90.00
_cell.angle_beta   90.00
_cell.angle_gamma   90.00
#
_symmetry.space_group_name_H-M   'P 1'
#
loop_
_entity.id
_entity.type
_entity.pdbx_description
1 polymer ?
#
loop_
_entity_poly.entity_id
_entity_poly.type
_entity_poly.pdbx_seq_one_letter_code
_entity_poly.pdbx_strand_id
1 'polypeptide(L)'
;MTARAQDEPPFEVTLDMDNDGRMDRAAIAADPDSGLADLSIYLAAGEGKLDPSRKPDFVKKALTQDRILGLESKGKGSLVVTSCFGCGANKSWDATLAIVWCGGKFLVAGYSRDWDWNVQKADGSVETTLGGCDINFLTGRGVASKDLDDGKPVAENSCRSHWPTGRTTIVRSPANSDRRRTALNG
;
A
#
# COMPACT_ATOMS: atom_id res chain seq x y z
N MET A 1 -7.44 -26.42 -25.88
CA MET A 1 -8.05 -25.76 -24.72
C MET A 1 -6.93 -25.26 -23.83
N THR A 2 -6.65 -23.96 -23.84
CA THR A 2 -5.56 -23.37 -23.05
C THR A 2 -6.16 -22.89 -21.74
N ALA A 3 -5.73 -23.48 -20.62
CA ALA A 3 -6.11 -23.04 -19.29
C ALA A 3 -5.69 -21.57 -19.12
N ARG A 4 -6.66 -20.69 -18.85
CA ARG A 4 -6.36 -19.32 -18.41
C ARG A 4 -5.63 -19.42 -17.07
N ALA A 5 -4.54 -18.68 -16.93
CA ALA A 5 -3.86 -18.51 -15.65
C ALA A 5 -4.92 -18.27 -14.58
N GLN A 6 -4.97 -19.16 -13.59
CA GLN A 6 -5.86 -18.99 -12.44
C GLN A 6 -5.42 -17.70 -11.76
N ASP A 7 -6.35 -16.77 -11.57
CA ASP A 7 -6.15 -15.52 -10.83
C ASP A 7 -5.33 -15.83 -9.56
N GLU A 8 -4.14 -15.26 -9.45
CA GLU A 8 -3.34 -15.36 -8.23
C GLU A 8 -4.23 -14.90 -7.07
N PRO A 9 -4.37 -15.71 -6.00
CA PRO A 9 -5.32 -15.38 -4.94
C PRO A 9 -4.96 -14.01 -4.37
N PRO A 10 -5.94 -13.13 -4.14
CA PRO A 10 -5.67 -11.79 -3.63
C PRO A 10 -4.94 -11.91 -2.30
N PHE A 11 -3.98 -11.01 -2.07
CA PHE A 11 -3.38 -10.86 -0.75
C PHE A 11 -4.49 -10.43 0.21
N GLU A 12 -4.75 -11.22 1.24
CA GLU A 12 -5.84 -10.97 2.19
C GLU A 12 -5.33 -11.06 3.63
N VAL A 13 -5.81 -10.15 4.48
CA VAL A 13 -5.57 -10.18 5.92
C VAL A 13 -6.85 -9.82 6.67
N THR A 14 -7.02 -10.42 7.84
CA THR A 14 -8.08 -10.10 8.78
C THR A 14 -7.49 -9.58 10.08
N LEU A 15 -8.03 -8.45 10.54
CA LEU A 15 -7.67 -7.78 11.79
C LEU A 15 -8.79 -6.79 12.14
N ASP A 16 -8.93 -6.47 13.41
CA ASP A 16 -9.75 -5.32 13.85
C ASP A 16 -8.98 -4.03 13.53
N MET A 17 -9.30 -3.38 12.41
CA MET A 17 -8.58 -2.22 11.89
C MET A 17 -9.08 -0.92 12.53
N ASP A 18 -10.38 -0.81 12.75
CA ASP A 18 -11.00 0.38 13.34
C ASP A 18 -11.16 0.32 14.86
N ASN A 19 -10.72 -0.79 15.47
CA ASN A 19 -10.72 -1.07 16.90
C ASN A 19 -12.15 -1.04 17.48
N ASP A 20 -13.13 -1.56 16.72
CA ASP A 20 -14.53 -1.69 17.11
C ASP A 20 -14.84 -3.04 17.79
N GLY A 21 -13.86 -3.93 17.91
CA GLY A 21 -13.96 -5.26 18.49
C GLY A 21 -14.42 -6.34 17.51
N ARG A 22 -14.64 -6.00 16.24
CA ARG A 22 -15.02 -6.94 15.18
C ARG A 22 -13.86 -7.09 14.21
N MET A 23 -13.69 -8.30 13.69
CA MET A 23 -12.68 -8.54 12.68
C MET A 23 -13.10 -7.89 11.36
N ASP A 24 -12.19 -7.10 10.79
CA ASP A 24 -12.30 -6.56 9.44
C ASP A 24 -11.50 -7.40 8.46
N ARG A 25 -11.65 -7.10 7.16
CA ARG A 25 -10.91 -7.73 6.07
C ARG A 25 -10.33 -6.70 5.14
N ALA A 26 -9.05 -6.85 4.80
CA ALA A 26 -8.40 -6.12 3.74
C ALA A 26 -7.94 -7.10 2.66
N ALA A 27 -8.18 -6.75 1.40
CA ALA A 27 -7.78 -7.55 0.26
C ALA A 27 -7.14 -6.65 -0.80
N ILE A 28 -6.06 -7.13 -1.40
CA ILE A 28 -5.43 -6.52 -2.58
C ILE A 28 -5.60 -7.47 -3.76
N ALA A 29 -6.20 -6.93 -4.83
CA ALA A 29 -6.32 -7.64 -6.11
C ALA A 29 -5.54 -6.86 -7.17
N ALA A 30 -4.67 -7.56 -7.90
CA ALA A 30 -4.03 -7.02 -9.08
C ALA A 30 -4.96 -7.20 -10.28
N ASP A 31 -5.18 -6.13 -11.02
CA ASP A 31 -5.85 -6.16 -12.31
C ASP A 31 -4.86 -6.73 -13.35
N PRO A 32 -5.15 -7.89 -13.97
CA PRO A 32 -4.22 -8.57 -14.86
C PRO A 32 -3.97 -7.84 -16.18
N ASP A 33 -4.89 -6.94 -16.58
CA ASP A 33 -4.80 -6.22 -17.86
C ASP A 33 -3.96 -4.95 -17.71
N SER A 34 -4.11 -4.25 -16.59
CA SER A 34 -3.42 -2.97 -16.32
C SER A 34 -2.18 -3.11 -15.44
N GLY A 35 -2.03 -4.24 -14.73
CA GLY A 35 -0.99 -4.43 -13.71
C GLY A 35 -1.19 -3.59 -12.44
N LEU A 36 -2.32 -2.87 -12.33
CA LEU A 36 -2.63 -2.04 -11.17
C LEU A 36 -3.19 -2.88 -10.03
N ALA A 37 -2.68 -2.65 -8.82
CA ALA A 37 -3.22 -3.27 -7.61
C ALA A 37 -4.23 -2.35 -6.93
N ASP A 38 -5.42 -2.87 -6.64
CA ASP A 38 -6.46 -2.18 -5.89
C ASP A 38 -6.55 -2.72 -4.46
N LEU A 39 -6.63 -1.84 -3.47
CA LEU A 39 -6.92 -2.20 -2.08
C LEU A 39 -8.41 -2.03 -1.80
N SER A 40 -9.03 -3.06 -1.24
CA SER A 40 -10.40 -3.08 -0.76
C SER A 40 -10.43 -3.40 0.73
N ILE A 41 -11.20 -2.63 1.50
CA ILE A 41 -11.40 -2.84 2.94
C ILE A 41 -12.89 -3.08 3.20
N TYR A 42 -13.18 -4.14 3.94
CA TYR A 42 -14.51 -4.54 4.37
C TYR A 42 -14.55 -4.52 5.90
N LEU A 43 -15.30 -3.58 6.45
CA LEU A 43 -15.48 -3.50 7.90
C LEU A 43 -16.41 -4.61 8.38
N ALA A 44 -16.09 -5.18 9.54
CA ALA A 44 -16.91 -6.17 10.22
C ALA A 44 -17.20 -7.43 9.36
N ALA A 45 -16.25 -7.77 8.47
CA ALA A 45 -16.33 -8.85 7.49
C ALA A 45 -15.07 -9.73 7.48
N GLY A 46 -14.31 -9.76 8.58
CA GLY A 46 -13.13 -10.60 8.75
C GLY A 46 -13.46 -12.07 8.98
N GLU A 47 -14.60 -12.38 9.60
CA GLU A 47 -14.97 -13.76 9.92
C GLU A 47 -15.63 -14.49 8.74
N GLY A 48 -15.29 -15.78 8.57
CA GLY A 48 -15.93 -16.66 7.60
C GLY A 48 -15.60 -16.36 6.14
N LYS A 49 -16.46 -16.82 5.22
CA LYS A 49 -16.32 -16.55 3.79
C LYS A 49 -16.96 -15.20 3.47
N LEU A 50 -16.24 -14.33 2.75
CA LEU A 50 -16.80 -13.07 2.26
C LEU A 50 -17.93 -13.38 1.26
N ASP A 51 -19.10 -12.80 1.49
CA ASP A 51 -20.21 -12.83 0.53
C ASP A 51 -19.76 -12.15 -0.78
N PRO A 52 -19.79 -12.83 -1.95
CA PRO A 52 -19.39 -12.24 -3.23
C PRO A 52 -20.16 -10.97 -3.62
N SER A 53 -21.36 -10.77 -3.08
CA SER A 53 -22.16 -9.57 -3.32
C SER A 53 -21.81 -8.40 -2.38
N ARG A 54 -21.03 -8.66 -1.32
CA ARG A 54 -20.60 -7.64 -0.36
C ARG A 54 -19.68 -6.66 -1.08
N LYS A 55 -20.08 -5.39 -1.05
CA LYS A 55 -19.24 -4.30 -1.55
C LYS A 55 -18.26 -3.85 -0.47
N PRO A 56 -17.04 -3.43 -0.85
CA PRO A 56 -16.09 -2.87 0.09
C PRO A 56 -16.62 -1.59 0.71
N ASP A 57 -16.27 -1.36 1.98
CA ASP A 57 -16.56 -0.15 2.72
C ASP A 57 -15.62 0.99 2.30
N PHE A 58 -14.36 0.65 2.02
CA PHE A 58 -13.37 1.57 1.48
C PHE A 58 -12.59 0.94 0.33
N VAL A 59 -12.18 1.78 -0.61
CA VAL A 59 -11.36 1.37 -1.76
C VAL A 59 -10.26 2.38 -1.99
N LYS A 60 -9.06 1.88 -2.28
CA LYS A 60 -8.02 2.63 -2.95
C LYS A 60 -7.70 1.96 -4.27
N LYS A 61 -8.21 2.59 -5.34
CA LYS A 61 -7.90 2.22 -6.72
C LYS A 61 -6.46 2.61 -7.06
N ALA A 62 -5.82 1.81 -7.90
CA ALA A 62 -4.45 2.03 -8.36
C ALA A 62 -3.53 2.36 -7.17
N LEU A 63 -3.55 1.49 -6.15
CA LEU A 63 -2.68 1.62 -4.99
C LEU A 63 -1.22 1.66 -5.43
N THR A 64 -0.85 0.76 -6.34
CA THR A 64 0.47 0.69 -6.97
C THR A 64 0.40 -0.01 -8.33
N GLN A 65 1.42 0.21 -9.16
CA GLN A 65 1.73 -0.58 -10.37
C GLN A 65 2.82 -1.63 -10.11
N ASP A 66 3.44 -1.56 -8.93
CA ASP A 66 4.51 -2.46 -8.53
C ASP A 66 3.92 -3.82 -8.11
N ARG A 67 4.70 -4.89 -8.24
CA ARG A 67 4.27 -6.22 -7.83
C ARG A 67 4.07 -6.23 -6.31
N ILE A 68 2.89 -6.66 -5.86
CA ILE A 68 2.64 -6.85 -4.43
C ILE A 68 3.43 -8.06 -3.93
N LEU A 69 4.18 -7.86 -2.85
CA LEU A 69 4.93 -8.90 -2.16
C LEU A 69 4.22 -9.37 -0.88
N GLY A 70 3.45 -8.49 -0.25
CA GLY A 70 2.75 -8.83 0.99
C GLY A 70 1.69 -7.82 1.41
N LEU A 71 0.72 -8.33 2.16
CA LEU A 71 -0.25 -7.58 2.94
C LEU A 71 -0.25 -8.14 4.35
N GLU A 72 0.12 -7.34 5.33
CA GLU A 72 0.34 -7.79 6.70
C GLU A 72 -0.41 -6.94 7.73
N SER A 73 -0.79 -7.57 8.84
CA SER A 73 -1.21 -6.90 10.06
C SER A 73 0.00 -6.71 10.97
N LYS A 74 0.27 -5.47 11.40
CA LYS A 74 1.32 -5.16 12.38
C LYS A 74 0.78 -4.90 13.79
N GLY A 75 -0.48 -5.28 14.06
CA GLY A 75 -1.16 -5.05 15.32
C GLY A 75 -1.68 -3.62 15.50
N LYS A 76 -2.50 -3.39 16.54
CA LYS A 76 -3.17 -2.10 16.83
C LYS A 76 -3.93 -1.52 15.62
N GLY A 77 -4.54 -2.38 14.81
CA GLY A 77 -5.29 -2.00 13.61
C GLY A 77 -4.45 -1.47 12.45
N SER A 78 -3.12 -1.62 12.48
CA SER A 78 -2.24 -1.18 11.39
C SER A 78 -2.07 -2.26 10.32
N LEU A 79 -2.26 -1.84 9.07
CA LEU A 79 -2.00 -2.60 7.85
C LEU A 79 -0.68 -2.17 7.22
N VAL A 80 0.05 -3.12 6.66
CA VAL A 80 1.26 -2.85 5.89
C VAL A 80 1.18 -3.53 4.53
N VAL A 81 1.43 -2.77 3.47
CA VAL A 81 1.54 -3.28 2.10
C VAL A 81 2.99 -3.20 1.67
N THR A 82 3.55 -4.33 1.22
CA THR A 82 4.89 -4.38 0.64
C THR A 82 4.77 -4.61 -0.86
N SER A 83 5.44 -3.80 -1.67
CA SER A 83 5.47 -3.91 -3.12
C SER A 83 6.88 -3.76 -3.66
N CYS A 84 7.12 -4.27 -4.86
CA CYS A 84 8.43 -4.26 -5.48
C CYS A 84 8.34 -3.99 -6.97
N PHE A 85 9.17 -3.05 -7.43
CA PHE A 85 9.40 -2.79 -8.83
C PHE A 85 10.65 -3.54 -9.29
N GLY A 86 10.57 -4.16 -10.47
CA GLY A 86 11.74 -4.76 -11.10
C GLY A 86 12.41 -5.81 -10.20
N CYS A 87 11.64 -6.58 -9.44
CA CYS A 87 12.16 -7.56 -8.49
C CYS A 87 13.15 -8.53 -9.19
N GLY A 88 14.41 -8.51 -8.76
CA GLY A 88 15.48 -9.31 -9.37
C GLY A 88 16.07 -8.72 -10.66
N ALA A 89 15.68 -7.51 -11.06
CA ALA A 89 16.26 -6.77 -12.18
C ALA A 89 17.35 -5.80 -11.70
N ASN A 90 18.18 -5.34 -12.64
CA ASN A 90 19.26 -4.38 -12.37
C ASN A 90 18.76 -3.04 -11.81
N LYS A 91 17.50 -2.70 -12.03
CA LYS A 91 16.87 -1.51 -11.45
C LYS A 91 15.66 -1.96 -10.66
N SER A 92 15.84 -2.10 -9.35
CA SER A 92 14.79 -2.56 -8.44
C SER A 92 14.58 -1.60 -7.28
N TRP A 93 13.39 -1.65 -6.70
CA TRP A 93 13.15 -1.08 -5.37
C TRP A 93 12.02 -1.83 -4.69
N ASP A 94 12.11 -1.87 -3.37
CA ASP A 94 11.03 -2.30 -2.50
C ASP A 94 10.39 -1.06 -1.88
N ALA A 95 9.08 -1.10 -1.70
CA ALA A 95 8.32 -0.05 -1.05
C ALA A 95 7.37 -0.64 -0.02
N THR A 96 7.24 0.03 1.12
CA THR A 96 6.32 -0.32 2.19
C THR A 96 5.36 0.84 2.43
N LEU A 97 4.06 0.55 2.49
CA LEU A 97 3.01 1.51 2.82
C LEU A 97 2.31 1.08 4.11
N ALA A 98 2.41 1.91 5.15
CA ALA A 98 1.70 1.71 6.41
C ALA A 98 0.36 2.46 6.39
N ILE A 99 -0.73 1.75 6.65
CA ILE A 99 -2.10 2.26 6.68
C ILE A 99 -2.66 2.08 8.10
N VAL A 100 -3.34 3.11 8.60
CA VAL A 100 -3.96 3.14 9.93
C VAL A 100 -5.36 3.71 9.88
N TRP A 101 -6.20 3.33 10.84
CA TRP A 101 -7.47 4.00 11.10
C TRP A 101 -7.29 5.18 12.06
N CYS A 102 -7.77 6.36 11.67
CA CYS A 102 -7.75 7.55 12.53
C CYS A 102 -8.95 8.45 12.20
N GLY A 103 -9.71 8.84 13.23
CA GLY A 103 -10.82 9.79 13.08
C GLY A 103 -11.90 9.36 12.10
N GLY A 104 -12.20 8.06 12.01
CA GLY A 104 -13.25 7.53 11.11
C GLY A 104 -12.82 7.33 9.65
N LYS A 105 -11.51 7.38 9.39
CA LYS A 105 -10.90 7.30 8.05
C LYS A 105 -9.64 6.44 8.07
N PHE A 106 -9.37 5.79 6.95
CA PHE A 106 -8.07 5.16 6.70
C PHE A 106 -7.09 6.19 6.14
N LEU A 107 -5.91 6.27 6.76
CA LEU A 107 -4.83 7.18 6.39
C LEU A 107 -3.55 6.38 6.14
N VAL A 108 -2.71 6.88 5.24
CA VAL A 108 -1.33 6.42 5.14
C VAL A 108 -0.53 7.07 6.27
N ALA A 109 -0.02 6.25 7.18
CA ALA A 109 0.78 6.67 8.33
C ALA A 109 2.28 6.76 7.99
N GLY A 110 2.74 5.93 7.06
CA GLY A 110 4.15 5.91 6.66
C GLY A 110 4.37 5.32 5.29
N TYR A 111 5.50 5.69 4.71
CA TYR A 111 5.99 5.15 3.46
C TYR A 111 7.50 4.97 3.58
N SER A 112 7.98 3.77 3.26
CA SER A 112 9.41 3.56 3.04
C SER A 112 9.66 3.03 1.64
N ARG A 113 10.85 3.31 1.12
CA ARG A 113 11.34 2.75 -0.13
C ARG A 113 12.85 2.61 -0.07
N ASP A 114 13.33 1.46 -0.46
CA ASP A 114 14.76 1.15 -0.57
C ASP A 114 15.05 0.74 -2.01
N TRP A 115 16.17 1.19 -2.57
CA TRP A 115 16.56 0.87 -3.93
C TRP A 115 18.00 0.39 -4.02
N ASP A 116 18.22 -0.50 -4.99
CA ASP A 116 19.53 -0.96 -5.42
C ASP A 116 19.53 -1.00 -6.96
N TRP A 117 20.23 -0.05 -7.56
CA TRP A 117 20.26 0.15 -9.01
C TRP A 117 21.68 -0.03 -9.56
N ASN A 118 21.81 -0.98 -10.47
CA ASN A 118 23.01 -1.24 -11.24
C ASN A 118 22.88 -0.61 -12.64
N VAL A 119 23.77 0.34 -12.94
CA VAL A 119 23.87 1.00 -14.24
C VAL A 119 25.11 0.51 -14.95
N GLN A 120 24.93 -0.24 -16.05
CA GLN A 120 26.04 -0.60 -16.94
C GLN A 120 26.53 0.63 -17.70
N LYS A 121 27.84 0.83 -17.70
CA LYS A 121 28.53 1.90 -18.43
C LYS A 121 29.07 1.37 -19.75
N ALA A 122 29.37 2.30 -20.66
CA ALA A 122 29.90 1.98 -22.00
C ALA A 122 31.28 1.32 -21.96
N ASP A 123 32.04 1.51 -20.87
CA ASP A 123 33.35 0.88 -20.64
C ASP A 123 33.24 -0.54 -20.04
N GLY A 124 32.03 -1.06 -19.87
CA GLY A 124 31.77 -2.38 -19.27
C GLY A 124 31.78 -2.38 -17.74
N SER A 125 32.01 -1.24 -17.08
CA SER A 125 31.85 -1.12 -15.63
C SER A 125 30.38 -1.07 -15.21
N VAL A 126 30.12 -1.44 -13.95
CA VAL A 126 28.80 -1.29 -13.32
C VAL A 126 28.92 -0.24 -12.22
N GLU A 127 28.13 0.81 -12.31
CA GLU A 127 27.93 1.75 -11.21
C GLU A 127 26.68 1.34 -10.44
N THR A 128 26.84 1.07 -9.15
CA THR A 128 25.73 0.76 -8.25
C THR A 128 25.36 2.02 -7.47
N THR A 129 24.09 2.41 -7.52
CA THR A 129 23.52 3.42 -6.63
C THR A 129 22.51 2.74 -5.73
N LEU A 130 22.70 2.88 -4.44
CA LEU A 130 21.79 2.36 -3.42
C LEU A 130 21.31 3.49 -2.52
N GLY A 131 20.25 3.25 -1.76
CA GLY A 131 19.73 4.23 -0.83
C GLY A 131 18.31 3.91 -0.42
N GLY A 132 17.79 4.75 0.47
CA GLY A 132 16.46 4.55 1.01
C GLY A 132 15.83 5.86 1.46
N CYS A 133 14.51 5.83 1.60
CA CYS A 133 13.70 6.92 2.10
C CYS A 133 12.66 6.33 3.05
N ASP A 134 12.57 6.88 4.26
CA ASP A 134 11.50 6.59 5.22
C ASP A 134 10.77 7.90 5.55
N ILE A 135 9.45 7.88 5.49
CA ILE A 135 8.59 9.01 5.83
C ILE A 135 7.53 8.54 6.81
N ASN A 136 7.44 9.24 7.93
CA ASN A 136 6.38 9.09 8.91
C ASN A 136 5.42 10.29 8.83
N PHE A 137 4.29 10.09 8.18
CA PHE A 137 3.26 11.13 8.00
C PHE A 137 2.56 11.54 9.29
N LEU A 138 2.58 10.69 10.33
CA LEU A 138 2.01 11.03 11.63
C LEU A 138 2.86 12.07 12.38
N THR A 139 4.18 12.04 12.18
CA THR A 139 5.12 12.98 12.83
C THR A 139 5.59 14.09 11.91
N GLY A 140 5.33 14.00 10.60
CA GLY A 140 5.84 14.91 9.59
C GLY A 140 7.36 14.81 9.38
N ARG A 141 8.00 13.75 9.87
CA ARG A 141 9.44 13.52 9.75
C ARG A 141 9.73 12.52 8.65
N GLY A 142 10.88 12.68 8.00
CA GLY A 142 11.42 11.68 7.11
C GLY A 142 12.94 11.68 7.15
N VAL A 143 13.52 10.55 6.75
CA VAL A 143 14.96 10.32 6.62
C VAL A 143 15.24 9.76 5.23
N ALA A 144 16.32 10.23 4.59
CA ALA A 144 16.79 9.66 3.34
C ALA A 144 18.29 9.38 3.42
N SER A 145 18.68 8.21 2.94
CA SER A 145 20.08 7.82 2.75
C SER A 145 20.40 7.78 1.27
N LYS A 146 21.69 7.95 0.99
CA LYS A 146 22.26 7.73 -0.34
C LYS A 146 23.52 6.91 -0.15
N ASP A 147 23.68 5.89 -0.97
CA ASP A 147 24.77 4.94 -0.89
C ASP A 147 24.86 4.37 0.54
N LEU A 148 26.08 4.17 1.06
CA LEU A 148 26.30 3.65 2.41
C LEU A 148 26.30 4.74 3.49
N ASP A 149 25.90 5.98 3.15
CA ASP A 149 25.84 7.07 4.12
C ASP A 149 24.66 6.91 5.08
N ASP A 150 24.86 7.39 6.32
CA ASP A 150 23.79 7.51 7.29
C ASP A 150 22.63 8.36 6.75
N GLY A 151 21.42 7.93 7.08
CA GLY A 151 20.19 8.64 6.73
C GLY A 151 20.15 10.05 7.33
N LYS A 152 19.85 11.04 6.50
CA LYS A 152 19.74 12.45 6.90
C LYS A 152 18.27 12.90 6.88
N PRO A 153 17.88 13.81 7.78
CA PRO A 153 16.54 14.38 7.75
C PRO A 153 16.20 14.98 6.38
N VAL A 154 15.01 14.67 5.90
CA VAL A 154 14.50 15.14 4.62
C VAL A 154 13.83 16.50 4.86
N ALA A 155 14.40 17.59 4.36
CA ALA A 155 13.60 18.78 4.08
C ALA A 155 12.62 18.39 2.97
N GLU A 156 11.32 18.75 3.05
CA GLU A 156 10.14 18.28 2.28
C GLU A 156 10.27 17.95 0.76
N ASN A 157 11.43 18.16 0.14
CA ASN A 157 11.69 18.19 -1.29
C ASN A 157 12.71 17.14 -1.79
N SER A 158 13.50 16.44 -0.98
CA SER A 158 14.52 15.50 -1.52
C SER A 158 13.94 14.14 -1.93
N CYS A 159 12.86 13.68 -1.30
CA CYS A 159 12.18 12.45 -1.73
C CYS A 159 11.24 12.70 -2.95
N ARG A 160 10.91 13.96 -3.27
CA ARG A 160 9.73 14.41 -4.05
C ARG A 160 9.58 13.83 -5.46
N SER A 161 10.67 13.47 -6.12
CA SER A 161 10.67 12.87 -7.46
C SER A 161 10.10 11.45 -7.51
N HIS A 162 9.93 10.81 -6.34
CA HIS A 162 9.45 9.44 -6.21
C HIS A 162 8.25 9.31 -5.26
N TRP A 163 7.60 10.44 -4.93
CA TRP A 163 6.42 10.45 -4.07
C TRP A 163 5.21 9.90 -4.84
N PRO A 164 4.40 9.02 -4.23
CA PRO A 164 2.97 9.04 -4.53
C PRO A 164 2.50 10.45 -4.15
N THR A 165 2.12 11.27 -5.12
CA THR A 165 1.71 12.66 -4.92
C THR A 165 0.55 12.75 -3.92
N GLY A 166 0.83 12.96 -2.63
CA GLY A 166 0.00 13.64 -1.62
C GLY A 166 -1.49 13.30 -1.47
N ARG A 167 -2.04 12.30 -2.15
CA ARG A 167 -3.45 11.88 -2.11
C ARG A 167 -3.57 10.38 -2.35
N THR A 168 -2.90 9.60 -1.53
CA THR A 168 -3.29 8.19 -1.32
C THR A 168 -4.49 8.16 -0.37
N THR A 169 -5.56 8.89 -0.72
CA THR A 169 -6.79 8.89 0.08
C THR A 169 -7.50 7.58 -0.17
N ILE A 170 -7.58 6.75 0.87
CA ILE A 170 -8.48 5.59 0.89
C ILE A 170 -9.88 6.17 1.10
N VAL A 171 -10.72 6.09 0.07
CA VAL A 171 -12.04 6.72 0.08
C VAL A 171 -13.11 5.71 0.48
N ARG A 172 -14.16 6.19 1.15
CA ARG A 172 -15.38 5.39 1.33
C ARG A 172 -15.90 5.01 -0.05
N SER A 173 -16.29 3.75 -0.19
CA SER A 173 -16.90 3.26 -1.42
C SER A 173 -18.22 4.00 -1.67
N PRO A 174 -18.48 4.51 -2.89
CA PRO A 174 -19.72 5.21 -3.23
C PRO A 174 -20.98 4.38 -2.95
N ALA A 175 -20.86 3.06 -2.98
CA ALA A 175 -21.97 2.15 -2.73
C ALA A 175 -22.40 2.07 -1.25
N ASN A 176 -21.62 2.64 -0.32
CA ASN A 176 -21.95 2.63 1.11
C ASN A 176 -22.13 4.05 1.71
N SER A 177 -22.03 5.11 0.90
CA SER A 177 -22.30 6.49 1.34
C SER A 177 -23.77 6.77 1.66
N ASP A 178 -24.71 5.97 1.15
CA ASP A 178 -26.15 6.19 1.35
C ASP A 178 -26.68 5.69 2.71
N ARG A 179 -25.97 4.78 3.41
CA ARG A 179 -26.48 4.20 4.67
C ARG A 179 -26.42 5.13 5.89
N ARG A 180 -25.63 6.22 5.86
CA ARG A 180 -25.57 7.18 6.98
C ARG A 180 -26.55 8.35 6.85
N ARG A 181 -27.17 8.55 5.69
CA ARG A 181 -28.13 9.66 5.52
C ARG A 181 -29.50 9.35 6.14
N THR A 182 -29.78 8.09 6.45
CA THR A 182 -31.03 7.62 7.08
C THR A 182 -30.97 7.52 8.60
N ALA A 183 -29.81 7.72 9.25
CA ALA A 183 -29.65 7.55 10.70
C ALA A 183 -29.68 8.87 11.51
N LEU A 184 -29.98 10.01 10.88
CA LEU A 184 -30.07 11.33 11.53
C LEU A 184 -31.47 11.97 11.45
N ASN A 185 -32.47 11.25 10.95
CA ASN A 185 -33.87 11.67 10.90
C ASN A 185 -34.77 10.63 11.59
N GLY A 186 -34.47 10.31 12.85
CA GLY A 186 -35.28 9.45 13.71
C GLY A 186 -35.30 10.00 15.12
#